data_AF-A0A925DLH8-F1
#
_entry.id   AF-A0A925DLH8-F1
#
_cell.length_a   1.000
_cell.length_b   1.000
_cell.length_c   1.000
_cell.angle_alpha   90.00
_cell.angle_beta   90.00
_cell.angle_gamma   90.00
#
_symmetry.space_group_name_H-M   'P 1'
#
loop_
_entity.id
_entity.type
_entity.pdbx_description
1 polymer ?
#
loop_
_entity_poly.entity_id
_entity_poly.type
_entity_poly.pdbx_seq_one_letter_code
_entity_poly.pdbx_strand_id
1 'polypeptide(L)'
;FAMDGNAHHFDEVLFSVKPHAGMQQVAAWLRSDLPTDQWERNGKRLQDRYSIRCAPHVIGVLADAMPPFRAAIENELNSANDNPLIDAENERVLHGGHFYGGHIAFAMDGMKNAVANLADLLDRQMALLVDARYNHGLPANLSGATGPRAAINHGLKALQISASAWTAEALKLTMPASVFSRSTECHNQDKVSMGTIAARDCLRVLELTEQVAAALLITVRQGVTLRQRVDSEVAPQPALAAMQTMLEADIALVEEDRRLEPDLRLLLERIRNQAWGLYA
;
A
#
# COMPACT_ATOMS: atom_id res chain seq x y z
N PHE A 1 -6.42 9.09 14.62
CA PHE A 1 -6.18 8.71 16.02
C PHE A 1 -4.70 8.73 16.42
N ALA A 2 -3.87 7.75 16.04
CA ALA A 2 -2.48 7.66 16.53
C ALA A 2 -1.64 8.90 16.22
N MET A 3 -1.79 9.45 15.01
CA MET A 3 -1.14 10.70 14.58
C MET A 3 -1.80 11.97 15.09
N ASP A 4 -2.94 11.92 15.79
CA ASP A 4 -3.73 13.12 16.14
C ASP A 4 -3.91 14.08 14.92
N GLY A 5 -4.24 13.46 13.78
CA GLY A 5 -4.43 14.13 12.49
C GLY A 5 -5.84 14.70 12.33
N ASN A 6 -5.98 15.62 11.40
CA ASN A 6 -7.21 16.33 11.09
C ASN A 6 -8.05 15.55 10.05
N ALA A 7 -9.19 15.03 10.48
CA ALA A 7 -10.10 14.24 9.64
C ALA A 7 -10.77 15.07 8.52
N HIS A 8 -10.88 16.39 8.67
CA HIS A 8 -11.52 17.26 7.69
C HIS A 8 -10.72 17.43 6.40
N HIS A 9 -9.47 16.94 6.35
CA HIS A 9 -8.74 16.82 5.08
C HIS A 9 -9.43 15.91 4.08
N PHE A 10 -10.38 15.08 4.51
CA PHE A 10 -11.11 14.13 3.68
C PHE A 10 -12.56 14.55 3.39
N ASP A 11 -12.94 15.78 3.75
CA ASP A 11 -14.29 16.33 3.60
C ASP A 11 -14.94 16.09 2.22
N GLU A 12 -16.24 15.84 2.21
CA GLU A 12 -16.98 15.53 0.99
C GLU A 12 -17.02 16.69 0.00
N VAL A 13 -17.25 17.92 0.47
CA VAL A 13 -17.29 19.11 -0.38
C VAL A 13 -15.91 19.34 -1.00
N LEU A 14 -14.85 19.19 -0.21
CA LEU A 14 -13.46 19.29 -0.70
C LEU A 14 -13.16 18.28 -1.81
N PHE A 15 -13.61 17.04 -1.70
CA PHE A 15 -13.37 16.01 -2.73
C PHE A 15 -14.34 16.12 -3.92
N SER A 16 -15.53 16.68 -3.74
CA SER A 16 -16.53 16.83 -4.80
C SER A 16 -16.06 17.71 -5.97
N VAL A 17 -15.09 18.61 -5.74
CA VAL A 17 -14.55 19.51 -6.76
C VAL A 17 -13.44 18.88 -7.61
N LYS A 18 -13.15 17.58 -7.45
CA LYS A 18 -12.20 16.82 -8.30
C LYS A 18 -12.85 15.52 -8.80
N PRO A 19 -12.97 15.30 -10.12
CA PRO A 19 -13.83 14.25 -10.69
C PRO A 19 -13.19 12.84 -10.76
N HIS A 20 -12.13 12.57 -10.00
CA HIS A 20 -11.45 11.26 -10.02
C HIS A 20 -12.21 10.26 -9.12
N ALA A 21 -12.76 9.20 -9.69
CA ALA A 21 -13.66 8.27 -9.00
C ALA A 21 -12.94 7.50 -7.87
N GLY A 22 -11.78 6.93 -8.16
CA GLY A 22 -10.98 6.19 -7.18
C GLY A 22 -10.54 7.06 -6.01
N MET A 23 -10.16 8.31 -6.29
CA MET A 23 -9.85 9.30 -5.26
C MET A 23 -11.07 9.61 -4.37
N GLN A 24 -12.24 9.81 -4.97
CA GLN A 24 -13.49 10.05 -4.22
C GLN A 24 -13.87 8.84 -3.36
N GLN A 25 -13.74 7.63 -3.89
CA GLN A 25 -14.03 6.38 -3.18
C GLN A 25 -13.13 6.23 -1.94
N VAL A 26 -11.82 6.42 -2.08
CA VAL A 26 -10.89 6.32 -0.95
C VAL A 26 -11.15 7.41 0.09
N ALA A 27 -11.47 8.63 -0.33
CA ALA A 27 -11.84 9.68 0.61
C ALA A 27 -13.13 9.32 1.38
N ALA A 28 -14.12 8.72 0.71
CA ALA A 28 -15.34 8.26 1.36
C ALA A 28 -15.08 7.18 2.41
N TRP A 29 -14.22 6.20 2.12
CA TRP A 29 -13.79 5.18 3.08
C TRP A 29 -13.08 5.78 4.31
N LEU A 30 -12.18 6.74 4.10
CA LEU A 30 -11.52 7.41 5.23
C LEU A 30 -12.50 8.26 6.04
N ARG A 31 -13.47 8.94 5.39
CA ARG A 31 -14.51 9.69 6.10
C ARG A 31 -15.39 8.78 6.96
N SER A 32 -15.75 7.59 6.48
CA SER A 32 -16.57 6.66 7.27
C SER A 32 -15.87 6.14 8.51
N ASP A 33 -14.53 6.06 8.49
CA ASP A 33 -13.73 5.55 9.61
C ASP A 33 -13.35 6.64 10.62
N LEU A 34 -13.45 7.92 10.24
CA LEU A 34 -12.97 9.06 11.02
C LEU A 34 -14.11 9.95 11.52
N PRO A 35 -13.94 10.62 12.68
CA PRO A 35 -14.94 11.54 13.21
C PRO A 35 -14.90 12.84 12.38
N THR A 36 -15.76 12.93 11.37
CA THR A 36 -15.80 14.05 10.43
C THR A 36 -17.00 14.98 10.65
N ASP A 37 -17.89 14.62 11.56
CA ASP A 37 -19.14 15.30 11.90
C ASP A 37 -18.95 16.59 12.72
N GLN A 38 -17.89 16.67 13.51
CA GLN A 38 -17.61 17.84 14.35
C GLN A 38 -16.62 18.79 13.69
N TRP A 39 -17.12 19.86 13.03
CA TRP A 39 -16.27 20.88 12.43
C TRP A 39 -15.68 21.84 13.47
N GLU A 40 -14.36 21.80 13.65
CA GLU A 40 -13.63 22.77 14.48
C GLU A 40 -13.17 23.98 13.65
N ARG A 41 -13.79 25.15 13.85
CA ARG A 41 -13.44 26.40 13.14
C ARG A 41 -11.95 26.77 13.25
N ASN A 42 -11.32 26.45 14.38
CA ASN A 42 -9.90 26.62 14.64
C ASN A 42 -9.31 25.29 15.17
N GLY A 43 -9.40 24.23 14.36
CA GLY A 43 -8.88 22.92 14.75
C GLY A 43 -7.40 22.96 15.14
N LYS A 44 -6.96 21.98 15.94
CA LYS A 44 -5.59 21.91 16.49
C LYS A 44 -4.48 22.03 15.45
N ARG A 45 -4.73 21.59 14.20
CA ARG A 45 -3.79 21.64 13.08
C ARG A 45 -4.50 22.06 11.79
N LEU A 46 -4.01 23.13 11.17
CA LEU A 46 -4.52 23.61 9.88
C LEU A 46 -4.21 22.63 8.74
N GLN A 47 -3.01 22.06 8.70
CA GLN A 47 -2.60 21.14 7.63
C GLN A 47 -1.72 20.02 8.15
N ASP A 48 -2.12 18.78 7.88
CA ASP A 48 -1.24 17.63 8.06
C ASP A 48 -0.26 17.51 6.90
N ARG A 49 0.80 16.73 7.14
CA ARG A 49 1.79 16.37 6.13
C ARG A 49 1.13 15.59 4.99
N TYR A 50 1.76 15.65 3.81
CA TYR A 50 1.16 15.11 2.58
C TYR A 50 0.94 13.60 2.63
N SER A 51 1.80 12.84 3.30
CA SER A 51 1.57 11.39 3.46
C SER A 51 0.29 11.06 4.25
N ILE A 52 -0.27 12.01 5.00
CA ILE A 52 -1.57 11.87 5.66
C ILE A 52 -2.66 12.50 4.79
N ARG A 53 -2.58 13.81 4.55
CA ARG A 53 -3.62 14.58 3.86
C ARG A 53 -3.83 14.18 2.40
N CYS A 54 -2.78 13.78 1.70
CA CYS A 54 -2.85 13.41 0.29
C CYS A 54 -3.09 11.90 0.07
N ALA A 55 -3.30 11.10 1.13
CA ALA A 55 -3.47 9.65 0.99
C ALA A 55 -4.54 9.24 -0.04
N PRO A 56 -5.75 9.84 -0.09
CA PRO A 56 -6.73 9.53 -1.13
C PRO A 56 -6.26 9.80 -2.55
N HIS A 57 -5.39 10.79 -2.73
CA HIS A 57 -4.88 11.16 -4.05
C HIS A 57 -3.86 10.16 -4.56
N VAL A 58 -3.11 9.50 -3.67
CA VAL A 58 -2.13 8.47 -4.03
C VAL A 58 -2.82 7.12 -4.21
N ILE A 59 -3.65 6.71 -3.25
CA ILE A 59 -4.38 5.43 -3.30
C ILE A 59 -5.42 5.44 -4.43
N GLY A 60 -6.07 6.59 -4.66
CA GLY A 60 -7.07 6.75 -5.72
C GLY A 60 -6.52 6.50 -7.13
N VAL A 61 -5.23 6.81 -7.38
CA VAL A 61 -4.59 6.51 -8.67
C VAL A 61 -4.56 5.00 -8.94
N LEU A 62 -4.24 4.18 -7.93
CA LEU A 62 -4.30 2.73 -8.09
C LEU A 62 -5.74 2.26 -8.30
N ALA A 63 -6.69 2.79 -7.52
CA ALA A 63 -8.10 2.43 -7.66
C ALA A 63 -8.65 2.74 -9.06
N ASP A 64 -8.30 3.89 -9.63
CA ASP A 64 -8.67 4.28 -11.01
C ASP A 64 -7.96 3.41 -12.07
N ALA A 65 -6.74 2.95 -11.80
CA ALA A 65 -5.95 2.14 -12.73
C ALA A 65 -6.30 0.64 -12.72
N MET A 66 -6.90 0.14 -11.64
CA MET A 66 -7.23 -1.29 -11.52
C MET A 66 -8.21 -1.81 -12.59
N PRO A 67 -9.33 -1.14 -12.90
CA PRO A 67 -10.25 -1.61 -13.94
C PRO A 67 -9.62 -1.84 -15.32
N PRO A 68 -8.85 -0.89 -15.91
CA PRO A 68 -8.20 -1.15 -17.19
C PRO A 68 -7.09 -2.22 -17.11
N PHE A 69 -6.38 -2.35 -15.99
CA PHE A 69 -5.43 -3.46 -15.82
C PHE A 69 -6.13 -4.82 -15.81
N ARG A 70 -7.23 -4.93 -15.06
CA ARG A 70 -8.09 -6.13 -15.06
C ARG A 70 -8.56 -6.46 -16.46
N ALA A 71 -9.12 -5.49 -17.18
CA ALA A 71 -9.64 -5.69 -18.52
C ALA A 71 -8.55 -6.19 -19.49
N ALA A 72 -7.33 -5.62 -19.43
CA ALA A 72 -6.22 -6.08 -20.25
C ALA A 72 -5.83 -7.54 -19.96
N ILE A 73 -5.78 -7.93 -18.68
CA ILE A 73 -5.43 -9.30 -18.25
C ILE A 73 -6.54 -10.29 -18.63
N GLU A 74 -7.80 -9.95 -18.37
CA GLU A 74 -8.95 -10.80 -18.68
C GLU A 74 -9.11 -10.99 -20.19
N ASN A 75 -8.90 -9.94 -21.00
CA ASN A 75 -8.92 -10.06 -22.44
C ASN A 75 -7.82 -10.98 -22.97
N GLU A 76 -6.58 -10.84 -22.48
CA GLU A 76 -5.48 -11.71 -22.89
C GLU A 76 -5.72 -13.17 -22.47
N LEU A 77 -6.17 -13.38 -21.24
CA LEU A 77 -6.48 -14.71 -20.69
C LEU A 77 -7.53 -15.46 -21.53
N ASN A 78 -8.49 -14.72 -22.09
CA ASN A 78 -9.57 -15.26 -22.91
C ASN A 78 -9.32 -15.12 -24.42
N SER A 79 -8.07 -14.91 -24.84
CA SER A 79 -7.68 -14.78 -26.25
C SER A 79 -7.03 -16.06 -26.79
N ALA A 80 -7.11 -16.26 -28.11
CA ALA A 80 -6.28 -17.22 -28.81
C ALA A 80 -4.92 -16.56 -29.15
N ASN A 81 -3.98 -16.64 -28.20
CA ASN A 81 -2.64 -16.03 -28.29
C ASN A 81 -1.55 -16.97 -28.85
N ASP A 82 -1.95 -17.89 -29.73
CA ASP A 82 -1.08 -18.83 -30.42
C ASP A 82 -0.86 -18.42 -31.89
N ASN A 83 0.04 -19.11 -32.59
CA ASN A 83 0.28 -18.98 -34.01
C ASN A 83 0.79 -20.30 -34.64
N PRO A 84 0.18 -20.77 -35.75
CA PRO A 84 -0.92 -20.16 -36.49
C PRO A 84 -2.28 -20.36 -35.84
N LEU A 85 -3.26 -19.55 -36.24
CA LEU A 85 -4.67 -19.78 -35.92
C LEU A 85 -5.37 -20.53 -37.05
N ILE A 86 -6.31 -21.40 -36.67
CA ILE A 86 -7.12 -22.19 -37.60
C ILE A 86 -8.52 -21.58 -37.66
N ASP A 87 -8.90 -21.07 -38.83
CA ASP A 87 -10.26 -20.63 -39.14
C ASP A 87 -10.95 -21.79 -39.87
N ALA A 88 -11.55 -22.68 -39.07
CA ALA A 88 -12.15 -23.92 -39.56
C ALA A 88 -13.38 -23.67 -40.45
N GLU A 89 -14.14 -22.59 -40.20
CA GLU A 89 -15.34 -22.26 -40.96
C GLU A 89 -15.03 -21.88 -42.41
N ASN A 90 -13.92 -21.16 -42.61
CA ASN A 90 -13.47 -20.74 -43.94
C ASN A 90 -12.34 -21.63 -44.50
N GLU A 91 -11.97 -22.70 -43.81
CA GLU A 91 -10.90 -23.63 -44.15
C GLU A 91 -9.53 -22.93 -44.36
N ARG A 92 -9.19 -21.98 -43.47
CA ARG A 92 -7.94 -21.18 -43.57
C ARG A 92 -6.99 -21.42 -42.40
N VAL A 93 -5.69 -21.34 -42.71
CA VAL A 93 -4.61 -21.24 -41.72
C VAL A 93 -4.08 -19.80 -41.74
N LEU A 94 -4.17 -19.11 -40.62
CA LEU A 94 -3.82 -17.71 -40.48
C LEU A 94 -2.54 -17.56 -39.65
N HIS A 95 -1.54 -16.89 -40.23
CA HIS A 95 -0.28 -16.58 -39.54
C HIS A 95 -0.30 -15.14 -39.01
N GLY A 96 0.09 -14.94 -37.76
CA GLY A 96 0.06 -13.65 -37.10
C GLY A 96 0.97 -13.57 -35.87
N GLY A 97 0.84 -12.49 -35.11
CA GLY A 97 1.67 -12.18 -33.94
C GLY A 97 0.90 -12.14 -32.62
N HIS A 98 -0.19 -12.90 -32.48
CA HIS A 98 -1.03 -12.85 -31.29
C HIS A 98 -0.30 -13.23 -29.98
N PHE A 99 0.81 -13.96 -30.06
CA PHE A 99 1.68 -14.27 -28.93
C PHE A 99 2.45 -13.05 -28.36
N TYR A 100 2.35 -11.87 -28.99
CA TYR A 100 3.01 -10.67 -28.50
C TYR A 100 2.31 -10.08 -27.25
N GLY A 101 2.84 -10.40 -26.06
CA GLY A 101 2.25 -10.01 -24.78
C GLY A 101 2.43 -8.52 -24.36
N GLY A 102 2.27 -7.58 -25.29
CA GLY A 102 2.44 -6.14 -25.04
C GLY A 102 1.43 -5.57 -24.03
N HIS A 103 0.18 -6.01 -24.08
CA HIS A 103 -0.88 -5.57 -23.16
C HIS A 103 -0.58 -5.98 -21.71
N ILE A 104 -0.11 -7.22 -21.51
CA ILE A 104 0.33 -7.70 -20.20
C ILE A 104 1.55 -6.93 -19.71
N ALA A 105 2.53 -6.68 -20.57
CA ALA A 105 3.71 -5.90 -20.19
C ALA A 105 3.32 -4.50 -19.70
N PHE A 106 2.41 -3.82 -20.41
CA PHE A 106 1.90 -2.51 -20.02
C PHE A 106 1.13 -2.54 -18.70
N ALA A 107 0.23 -3.52 -18.52
CA ALA A 107 -0.53 -3.67 -17.29
C ALA A 107 0.38 -3.91 -16.07
N MET A 108 1.40 -4.77 -16.21
CA MET A 108 2.33 -5.09 -15.12
C MET A 108 3.28 -3.93 -14.80
N ASP A 109 3.82 -3.23 -15.81
CA ASP A 109 4.66 -2.04 -15.60
C ASP A 109 3.87 -0.88 -14.97
N GLY A 110 2.60 -0.71 -15.36
CA GLY A 110 1.70 0.27 -14.75
C GLY A 110 1.35 -0.08 -13.30
N MET A 111 0.97 -1.33 -13.04
CA MET A 111 0.60 -1.81 -11.72
C MET A 111 1.76 -1.71 -10.74
N LYS A 112 2.97 -2.17 -11.12
CA LYS A 112 4.15 -2.08 -10.23
C LYS A 112 4.49 -0.64 -9.86
N ASN A 113 4.32 0.31 -10.78
CA ASN A 113 4.52 1.73 -10.49
C ASN A 113 3.50 2.26 -9.47
N ALA A 114 2.20 2.02 -9.70
CA ALA A 114 1.14 2.47 -8.81
C ALA A 114 1.26 1.86 -7.40
N VAL A 115 1.59 0.57 -7.30
CA VAL A 115 1.77 -0.13 -6.02
C VAL A 115 3.01 0.37 -5.28
N ALA A 116 4.13 0.62 -5.96
CA ALA A 116 5.34 1.16 -5.31
C ALA A 116 5.11 2.56 -4.69
N ASN A 117 4.20 3.37 -5.25
CA ASN A 117 3.77 4.62 -4.63
C ASN A 117 3.02 4.40 -3.32
N LEU A 118 2.30 3.28 -3.17
CA LEU A 118 1.69 2.91 -1.88
C LEU A 118 2.76 2.54 -0.85
N ALA A 119 3.77 1.75 -1.23
CA ALA A 119 4.89 1.47 -0.33
C ALA A 119 5.54 2.75 0.19
N ASP A 120 5.81 3.72 -0.69
CA ASP A 120 6.35 5.03 -0.30
C ASP A 120 5.41 5.78 0.65
N LEU A 121 4.11 5.84 0.33
CA LEU A 121 3.11 6.47 1.20
C LEU A 121 3.12 5.86 2.61
N LEU A 122 3.07 4.53 2.71
CA LEU A 122 3.03 3.81 3.99
C LEU A 122 4.32 4.01 4.78
N ASP A 123 5.49 3.98 4.14
CA ASP A 123 6.76 4.29 4.80
C ASP A 123 6.81 5.74 5.31
N ARG A 124 6.34 6.70 4.51
CA ARG A 124 6.24 8.10 4.96
C ARG A 124 5.28 8.27 6.14
N GLN A 125 4.18 7.52 6.20
CA GLN A 125 3.27 7.52 7.35
C GLN A 125 3.93 6.90 8.59
N MET A 126 4.63 5.79 8.43
CA MET A 126 5.40 5.15 9.50
C MET A 126 6.46 6.11 10.06
N ALA A 127 7.20 6.80 9.18
CA ALA A 127 8.23 7.77 9.55
C ALA A 127 7.68 8.91 10.42
N LEU A 128 6.45 9.39 10.15
CA LEU A 128 5.80 10.40 10.98
C LEU A 128 5.43 9.87 12.37
N LEU A 129 4.97 8.63 12.47
CA LEU A 129 4.58 8.01 13.74
C LEU A 129 5.76 7.76 14.67
N VAL A 130 6.91 7.33 14.13
CA VAL A 130 8.09 7.01 14.94
C VAL A 130 8.88 8.23 15.39
N ASP A 131 8.68 9.39 14.76
CA ASP A 131 9.43 10.61 15.07
C ASP A 131 8.67 11.49 16.08
N ALA A 132 9.27 11.68 17.26
CA ALA A 132 8.71 12.48 18.35
C ALA A 132 8.43 13.94 17.96
N ARG A 133 9.06 14.46 16.90
CA ARG A 133 8.80 15.81 16.37
C ARG A 133 7.46 15.91 15.65
N TYR A 134 6.92 14.79 15.17
CA TYR A 134 5.73 14.75 14.31
C TYR A 134 4.61 13.88 14.86
N ASN A 135 4.90 12.96 15.80
CA ASN A 135 3.92 12.02 16.34
C ASN A 135 3.04 12.60 17.46
N HIS A 136 3.25 13.87 17.81
CA HIS A 136 2.40 14.64 18.72
C HIS A 136 2.32 14.08 20.14
N GLY A 137 3.49 13.86 20.77
CA GLY A 137 3.59 13.49 22.18
C GLY A 137 3.70 11.99 22.44
N LEU A 138 3.83 11.17 21.39
CA LEU A 138 4.18 9.76 21.56
C LEU A 138 5.70 9.60 21.75
N PRO A 139 6.14 8.54 22.44
CA PRO A 139 7.56 8.24 22.60
C PRO A 139 8.30 8.10 21.27
N ALA A 140 9.58 8.48 21.23
CA ALA A 140 10.43 8.28 20.06
C ALA A 140 10.51 6.78 19.71
N ASN A 141 10.44 6.48 18.41
CA ASN A 141 10.36 5.13 17.85
C ASN A 141 9.19 4.29 18.39
N LEU A 142 8.18 4.93 18.99
CA LEU A 142 7.07 4.26 19.66
C LEU A 142 7.53 3.21 20.69
N SER A 143 8.64 3.48 21.39
CA SER A 143 9.09 2.62 22.48
C SER A 143 8.04 2.59 23.60
N GLY A 144 7.60 1.40 24.00
CA GLY A 144 6.71 1.21 25.16
C GLY A 144 7.47 1.17 26.49
N ALA A 145 8.81 1.16 26.46
CA ALA A 145 9.62 0.98 27.64
C ALA A 145 9.50 2.15 28.60
N THR A 146 9.32 1.84 29.88
CA THR A 146 9.25 2.81 30.98
C THR A 146 10.33 2.51 32.03
N GLY A 147 10.55 3.45 32.96
CA GLY A 147 11.45 3.24 34.08
C GLY A 147 12.94 3.12 33.69
N PRO A 148 13.76 2.41 34.48
CA PRO A 148 15.22 2.39 34.33
C PRO A 148 15.72 1.84 32.99
N ARG A 149 14.92 1.00 32.33
CA ARG A 149 15.28 0.35 31.06
C ARG A 149 14.87 1.15 29.83
N ALA A 150 14.13 2.25 29.99
CA ALA A 150 13.67 3.06 28.85
C ALA A 150 14.82 3.51 27.93
N ALA A 151 15.96 3.89 28.51
CA ALA A 151 17.12 4.39 27.76
C ALA A 151 17.83 3.35 26.87
N ILE A 152 17.65 2.05 27.16
CA ILE A 152 18.30 0.95 26.43
C ILE A 152 17.35 0.24 25.44
N ASN A 153 16.11 0.69 25.33
CA ASN A 153 15.13 0.15 24.39
C ASN A 153 14.95 1.08 23.20
N HIS A 154 14.94 0.53 21.99
CA HIS A 154 14.86 1.25 20.73
C HIS A 154 13.49 1.18 20.06
N GLY A 155 12.56 0.36 20.57
CA GLY A 155 11.20 0.25 20.05
C GLY A 155 11.20 -0.18 18.58
N LEU A 156 10.50 0.57 17.74
CA LEU A 156 10.30 0.24 16.32
C LEU A 156 11.41 0.77 15.40
N LYS A 157 12.54 1.26 15.95
CA LYS A 157 13.62 1.85 15.16
C LYS A 157 14.13 0.92 14.06
N ALA A 158 14.42 -0.34 14.41
CA ALA A 158 14.91 -1.33 13.45
C ALA A 158 13.85 -1.68 12.39
N LEU A 159 12.58 -1.74 12.80
CA LEU A 159 11.47 -2.01 11.88
C LEU A 159 11.33 -0.90 10.84
N GLN A 160 11.50 0.37 11.23
CA GLN A 160 11.43 1.49 10.29
C GLN A 160 12.58 1.47 9.29
N ILE A 161 13.78 1.07 9.72
CA ILE A 161 14.92 0.88 8.81
C ILE A 161 14.60 -0.21 7.78
N SER A 162 14.00 -1.33 8.21
CA SER A 162 13.58 -2.40 7.30
C SER A 162 12.49 -1.95 6.32
N ALA A 163 11.45 -1.26 6.78
CA ALA A 163 10.38 -0.72 5.94
C ALA A 163 10.92 0.25 4.88
N SER A 164 11.83 1.14 5.26
CA SER A 164 12.49 2.07 4.35
C SER A 164 13.34 1.35 3.29
N ALA A 165 14.06 0.29 3.68
CA ALA A 165 14.83 -0.53 2.74
C ALA A 165 13.94 -1.27 1.72
N TRP A 166 12.85 -1.89 2.18
CA TRP A 166 11.89 -2.57 1.29
C TRP A 166 11.21 -1.60 0.33
N THR A 167 10.85 -0.42 0.82
CA THR A 167 10.28 0.67 0.01
C THR A 167 11.26 1.11 -1.06
N ALA A 168 12.53 1.34 -0.71
CA ALA A 168 13.55 1.73 -1.68
C ALA A 168 13.76 0.65 -2.76
N GLU A 169 13.73 -0.64 -2.38
CA GLU A 169 13.80 -1.75 -3.34
C GLU A 169 12.59 -1.74 -4.29
N ALA A 170 11.37 -1.54 -3.77
CA ALA A 170 10.15 -1.49 -4.56
C ALA A 170 10.18 -0.32 -5.57
N LEU A 171 10.59 0.87 -5.12
CA LEU A 171 10.71 2.06 -5.96
C LEU A 171 11.77 1.87 -7.07
N LYS A 172 12.90 1.24 -6.74
CA LYS A 172 13.97 0.94 -7.72
C LYS A 172 13.53 -0.04 -8.80
N LEU A 173 12.54 -0.89 -8.53
CA LEU A 173 11.99 -1.88 -9.47
C LEU A 173 10.90 -1.33 -10.41
N THR A 174 10.60 -0.03 -10.35
CA THR A 174 9.54 0.59 -11.18
C THR A 174 9.95 0.91 -12.61
N MET A 175 11.22 0.66 -12.99
CA MET A 175 11.67 0.85 -14.38
C MET A 175 10.88 -0.07 -15.32
N PRO A 176 10.18 0.46 -16.35
CA PRO A 176 9.32 -0.35 -17.21
C PRO A 176 10.13 -1.38 -18.00
N ALA A 177 9.82 -2.67 -17.87
CA ALA A 177 10.53 -3.72 -18.62
C ALA A 177 10.14 -3.70 -20.11
N SER A 178 8.92 -3.25 -20.42
CA SER A 178 8.35 -3.20 -21.78
C SER A 178 9.17 -2.40 -22.80
N VAL A 179 10.02 -1.47 -22.36
CA VAL A 179 10.87 -0.66 -23.27
C VAL A 179 12.22 -1.31 -23.58
N PHE A 180 12.53 -2.48 -23.01
CA PHE A 180 13.83 -3.16 -23.14
C PHE A 180 13.86 -4.28 -24.19
N SER A 181 13.06 -4.17 -25.26
CA SER A 181 13.08 -5.15 -26.34
C SER A 181 14.49 -5.39 -26.88
N ARG A 182 14.85 -6.67 -27.07
CA ARG A 182 16.11 -7.11 -27.69
C ARG A 182 15.80 -8.08 -28.81
N SER A 183 16.53 -7.94 -29.91
CA SER A 183 16.38 -8.83 -31.05
C SER A 183 17.05 -10.19 -30.77
N THR A 184 16.35 -11.26 -31.09
CA THR A 184 16.78 -12.66 -30.95
C THR A 184 16.46 -13.44 -32.23
N GLU A 185 16.86 -14.71 -32.26
CA GLU A 185 16.52 -15.64 -33.36
C GLU A 185 16.90 -15.06 -34.74
N CYS A 186 18.18 -14.70 -34.91
CA CYS A 186 18.70 -14.16 -36.18
C CYS A 186 17.88 -12.98 -36.76
N HIS A 187 17.33 -12.12 -35.90
CA HIS A 187 16.45 -11.00 -36.24
C HIS A 187 15.02 -11.35 -36.67
N ASN A 188 14.61 -12.61 -36.61
CA ASN A 188 13.19 -12.97 -36.79
C ASN A 188 12.33 -12.53 -35.58
N GLN A 189 12.91 -12.59 -34.37
CA GLN A 189 12.30 -12.02 -33.17
C GLN A 189 12.97 -10.67 -32.85
N ASP A 190 12.80 -9.69 -33.72
CA ASP A 190 13.40 -8.35 -33.57
C ASP A 190 12.70 -7.46 -32.53
N LYS A 191 11.41 -7.72 -32.26
CA LYS A 191 10.59 -6.99 -31.28
C LYS A 191 9.91 -7.95 -30.31
N VAL A 192 10.16 -7.75 -29.01
CA VAL A 192 9.57 -8.53 -27.92
C VAL A 192 8.95 -7.62 -26.86
N SER A 193 7.99 -8.14 -26.09
CA SER A 193 7.20 -7.35 -25.13
C SER A 193 7.84 -7.22 -23.75
N MET A 194 8.71 -8.16 -23.37
CA MET A 194 9.25 -8.30 -22.00
C MET A 194 8.17 -8.59 -20.93
N GLY A 195 6.98 -9.06 -21.33
CA GLY A 195 5.82 -9.22 -20.44
C GLY A 195 6.08 -10.08 -19.19
N THR A 196 6.78 -11.20 -19.32
CA THR A 196 7.09 -12.08 -18.16
C THR A 196 8.04 -11.40 -17.17
N ILE A 197 8.97 -10.56 -17.63
CA ILE A 197 9.86 -9.80 -16.74
C ILE A 197 9.07 -8.72 -16.03
N ALA A 198 8.22 -7.97 -16.75
CA ALA A 198 7.33 -6.99 -16.15
C ALA A 198 6.45 -7.61 -15.04
N ALA A 199 5.88 -8.79 -15.29
CA ALA A 199 5.06 -9.53 -14.32
C ALA A 199 5.86 -9.95 -13.08
N ARG A 200 7.08 -10.46 -13.24
CA ARG A 200 7.96 -10.83 -12.11
C ARG A 200 8.37 -9.62 -11.28
N ASP A 201 8.69 -8.50 -11.92
CA ASP A 201 8.98 -7.25 -11.22
C ASP A 201 7.76 -6.76 -10.44
N CYS A 202 6.58 -6.83 -11.05
CA CYS A 202 5.31 -6.46 -10.40
C CYS A 202 5.03 -7.33 -9.17
N LEU A 203 5.21 -8.66 -9.28
CA LEU A 203 5.07 -9.57 -8.15
C LEU A 203 6.03 -9.20 -7.00
N ARG A 204 7.29 -8.89 -7.31
CA ARG A 204 8.26 -8.49 -6.30
C ARG A 204 7.87 -7.19 -5.60
N VAL A 205 7.36 -6.20 -6.35
CA VAL A 205 6.88 -4.94 -5.79
C VAL A 205 5.67 -5.16 -4.87
N LEU A 206 4.74 -6.06 -5.24
CA LEU A 206 3.61 -6.45 -4.39
C LEU A 206 4.10 -7.03 -3.06
N GLU A 207 5.01 -8.01 -3.09
CA GLU A 207 5.58 -8.63 -1.88
C GLU A 207 6.26 -7.60 -0.95
N LEU A 208 7.06 -6.69 -1.51
CA LEU A 208 7.72 -5.64 -0.75
C LEU A 208 6.70 -4.68 -0.13
N THR A 209 5.64 -4.36 -0.86
CA THR A 209 4.57 -3.47 -0.36
C THR A 209 3.76 -4.14 0.75
N GLU A 210 3.50 -5.45 0.68
CA GLU A 210 2.92 -6.23 1.78
C GLU A 210 3.79 -6.16 3.04
N GLN A 211 5.12 -6.23 2.90
CA GLN A 211 6.06 -6.13 4.03
C GLN A 211 6.01 -4.74 4.69
N VAL A 212 5.94 -3.68 3.89
CA VAL A 212 5.79 -2.31 4.38
C VAL A 212 4.44 -2.13 5.08
N ALA A 213 3.36 -2.67 4.50
CA ALA A 213 2.03 -2.65 5.12
C ALA A 213 2.01 -3.40 6.46
N ALA A 214 2.62 -4.58 6.55
CA ALA A 214 2.74 -5.34 7.80
C ALA A 214 3.51 -4.55 8.87
N ALA A 215 4.61 -3.89 8.49
CA ALA A 215 5.36 -3.02 9.40
C ALA A 215 4.52 -1.83 9.89
N LEU A 216 3.72 -1.23 9.01
CA LEU A 216 2.82 -0.15 9.40
C LEU A 216 1.71 -0.64 10.33
N LEU A 217 1.16 -1.84 10.15
CA LEU A 217 0.16 -2.41 11.06
C LEU A 217 0.71 -2.56 12.50
N ILE A 218 1.94 -3.05 12.65
CA ILE A 218 2.64 -3.09 13.96
C ILE A 218 2.76 -1.68 14.53
N THR A 219 3.18 -0.73 13.70
CA THR A 219 3.40 0.68 14.09
C THR A 219 2.11 1.35 14.53
N VAL A 220 1.02 1.17 13.77
CA VAL A 220 -0.29 1.76 14.08
C VAL A 220 -0.84 1.16 15.36
N ARG A 221 -0.76 -0.17 15.55
CA ARG A 221 -1.17 -0.78 16.82
C ARG A 221 -0.40 -0.18 18.00
N GLN A 222 0.92 -0.19 17.93
CA GLN A 222 1.77 0.38 18.98
C GLN A 222 1.40 1.85 19.24
N GLY A 223 1.22 2.65 18.19
CA GLY A 223 0.91 4.08 18.29
C GLY A 223 -0.48 4.35 18.88
N VAL A 224 -1.50 3.57 18.54
CA VAL A 224 -2.85 3.69 19.11
C VAL A 224 -2.82 3.36 20.60
N THR A 225 -2.21 2.25 21.00
CA THR A 225 -2.18 1.88 22.42
C THR A 225 -1.36 2.86 23.25
N LEU A 226 -0.21 3.34 22.76
CA LEU A 226 0.57 4.36 23.45
C LEU A 226 -0.19 5.68 23.57
N ARG A 227 -1.00 6.06 22.56
CA ARG A 227 -1.86 7.24 22.65
C ARG A 227 -2.87 7.12 23.80
N GLN A 228 -3.51 5.96 23.94
CA GLN A 228 -4.44 5.69 25.04
C GLN A 228 -3.75 5.69 26.41
N ARG A 229 -2.46 5.36 26.49
CA ARG A 229 -1.66 5.49 27.73
C ARG A 229 -1.35 6.94 28.08
N VAL A 230 -1.13 7.79 27.08
CA VAL A 230 -0.89 9.22 27.26
C VAL A 230 -2.17 9.94 27.68
N ASP A 231 -3.31 9.54 27.11
CA ASP A 231 -4.62 10.12 27.41
C ASP A 231 -5.67 9.00 27.49
N SER A 232 -6.04 8.64 28.71
CA SER A 232 -6.97 7.54 28.99
C SER A 232 -8.43 7.88 28.67
N GLU A 233 -8.75 9.17 28.50
CA GLU A 233 -10.11 9.63 28.18
C GLU A 233 -10.41 9.51 26.67
N VAL A 234 -9.39 9.29 25.85
CA VAL A 234 -9.52 9.26 24.39
C VAL A 234 -9.74 7.83 23.89
N ALA A 235 -10.91 7.58 23.30
CA ALA A 235 -11.28 6.29 22.74
C ALA A 235 -11.23 6.28 21.20
N PRO A 236 -10.71 5.20 20.56
CA PRO A 236 -10.73 5.07 19.11
C PRO A 236 -12.16 4.89 18.57
N GLN A 237 -12.36 5.30 17.31
CA GLN A 237 -13.62 5.07 16.59
C GLN A 237 -13.89 3.56 16.44
N PRO A 238 -15.15 3.12 16.31
CA PRO A 238 -15.50 1.69 16.29
C PRO A 238 -14.71 0.85 15.28
N ALA A 239 -14.51 1.35 14.05
CA ALA A 239 -13.74 0.66 13.01
C ALA A 239 -12.27 0.46 13.43
N LEU A 240 -11.63 1.52 13.94
CA LEU A 240 -10.27 1.43 14.45
C LEU A 240 -10.18 0.52 15.68
N ALA A 241 -11.13 0.60 16.61
CA ALA A 241 -11.18 -0.26 17.79
C ALA A 241 -11.26 -1.74 17.41
N ALA A 242 -12.13 -2.09 16.46
CA ALA A 242 -12.25 -3.44 15.93
C ALA A 242 -10.93 -3.92 15.31
N MET A 243 -10.26 -3.07 14.51
CA MET A 243 -8.94 -3.40 13.95
C MET A 243 -7.89 -3.60 15.05
N GLN A 244 -7.89 -2.78 16.10
CA GLN A 244 -6.98 -2.94 17.23
C GLN A 244 -7.18 -4.28 17.94
N THR A 245 -8.43 -4.71 18.18
CA THR A 245 -8.74 -6.01 18.78
C THR A 245 -8.25 -7.17 17.91
N MET A 246 -8.43 -7.09 16.58
CA MET A 246 -7.93 -8.12 15.67
C MET A 246 -6.39 -8.18 15.68
N LEU A 247 -5.72 -7.03 15.67
CA LEU A 247 -4.26 -6.96 15.72
C LEU A 247 -3.72 -7.42 17.08
N GLU A 248 -4.39 -7.12 18.19
CA GLU A 248 -3.97 -7.54 19.53
C GLU A 248 -3.87 -9.06 19.69
N ALA A 249 -4.72 -9.81 18.98
CA ALA A 249 -4.68 -11.27 18.97
C ALA A 249 -3.41 -11.84 18.30
N ASP A 250 -2.82 -11.10 17.35
CA ASP A 250 -1.71 -11.57 16.52
C ASP A 250 -0.35 -10.98 16.93
N ILE A 251 -0.33 -9.75 17.40
CA ILE A 251 0.89 -9.03 17.74
C ILE A 251 0.83 -8.57 19.19
N ALA A 252 1.90 -8.75 19.98
CA ALA A 252 2.02 -8.27 21.36
C ALA A 252 2.60 -6.85 21.41
N LEU A 253 2.30 -6.03 22.43
CA LEU A 253 2.91 -4.68 22.51
C LEU A 253 4.42 -4.78 22.66
N VAL A 254 5.13 -3.80 22.13
CA VAL A 254 6.57 -3.68 22.31
C VAL A 254 6.84 -2.85 23.56
N GLU A 255 6.72 -3.48 24.73
CA GLU A 255 7.08 -2.87 26.03
C GLU A 255 8.59 -2.75 26.16
N GLU A 256 9.32 -3.79 25.78
CA GLU A 256 10.77 -3.80 25.66
C GLU A 256 11.16 -4.41 24.31
N ASP A 257 12.39 -4.16 23.88
CA ASP A 257 12.94 -4.64 22.63
C ASP A 257 12.84 -6.16 22.54
N ARG A 258 12.18 -6.62 21.47
CA ARG A 258 12.04 -8.03 21.14
C ARG A 258 12.12 -8.22 19.64
N ARG A 259 12.32 -9.47 19.22
CA ARG A 259 12.31 -9.84 17.80
C ARG A 259 10.89 -9.68 17.24
N LEU A 260 10.75 -8.88 16.17
CA LEU A 260 9.48 -8.62 15.48
C LEU A 260 9.28 -9.46 14.20
N GLU A 261 10.26 -10.28 13.83
CA GLU A 261 10.18 -11.10 12.60
C GLU A 261 9.03 -12.12 12.60
N PRO A 262 8.72 -12.83 13.72
CA PRO A 262 7.56 -13.72 13.76
C PRO A 262 6.24 -12.98 13.50
N ASP A 263 6.05 -11.84 14.15
CA ASP A 263 4.89 -10.96 13.97
C ASP A 263 4.73 -10.51 12.51
N LEU A 264 5.83 -10.09 11.87
CA LEU A 264 5.82 -9.70 10.46
C LEU A 264 5.40 -10.85 9.54
N ARG A 265 5.92 -12.06 9.76
CA ARG A 265 5.53 -13.22 8.95
C ARG A 265 4.05 -13.57 9.11
N LEU A 266 3.55 -13.53 10.34
CA LEU A 266 2.13 -13.76 10.61
C LEU A 266 1.27 -12.71 9.91
N LEU A 267 1.62 -11.43 10.01
CA LEU A 267 0.86 -10.36 9.34
C LEU A 267 0.91 -10.47 7.81
N LEU A 268 2.03 -10.90 7.23
CA LEU A 268 2.10 -11.20 5.79
C LEU A 268 1.14 -12.32 5.39
N GLU A 269 1.04 -13.38 6.19
CA GLU A 269 0.06 -14.44 5.98
C GLU A 269 -1.38 -13.91 6.09
N ARG A 270 -1.68 -13.09 7.11
CA ARG A 270 -3.00 -12.46 7.29
C ARG A 270 -3.38 -11.58 6.09
N ILE A 271 -2.45 -10.78 5.57
CA ILE A 271 -2.67 -9.93 4.39
C ILE A 271 -3.02 -10.80 3.17
N ARG A 272 -2.20 -11.82 2.89
CA ARG A 272 -2.37 -12.70 1.72
C ARG A 272 -3.64 -13.53 1.77
N ASN A 273 -4.06 -13.93 2.97
CA ASN A 273 -5.30 -14.64 3.21
C ASN A 273 -6.52 -13.71 3.34
N GLN A 274 -6.35 -12.40 3.16
CA GLN A 274 -7.41 -11.39 3.30
C GLN A 274 -8.18 -11.53 4.63
N ALA A 275 -7.45 -11.72 5.73
CA ALA A 275 -8.01 -12.09 7.03
C ALA A 275 -8.94 -11.03 7.66
N TRP A 276 -8.94 -9.79 7.15
CA TRP A 276 -9.75 -8.68 7.65
C TRP A 276 -10.74 -8.23 6.57
N GLY A 277 -12.03 -8.19 6.92
CA GLY A 277 -13.03 -7.48 6.14
C GLY A 277 -12.79 -5.98 6.26
N LEU A 278 -12.37 -5.34 5.18
CA LEU A 278 -12.13 -3.89 5.14
C LEU A 278 -13.37 -3.17 4.60
N TYR A 279 -13.31 -2.68 3.36
CA TYR A 279 -14.41 -2.01 2.70
C TYR A 279 -15.10 -2.97 1.71
N ALA A 280 -16.44 -2.89 1.66
CA ALA A 280 -17.30 -3.68 0.76
C ALA A 280 -17.55 -2.95 -0.56
#